data_AF-A0A963KNP1-F1
#
_entry.id   AF-A0A963KNP1-F1
#
_cell.length_a   1.000
_cell.length_b   1.000
_cell.length_c   1.000
_cell.angle_alpha   90.00
_cell.angle_beta   90.00
_cell.angle_gamma   90.00
#
_symmetry.space_group_name_H-M   'P 1'
#
loop_
_entity.id
_entity.type
_entity.pdbx_description
1 polymer ?
#
loop_
_entity_poly.entity_id
_entity_poly.type
_entity_poly.pdbx_seq_one_letter_code
_entity_poly.pdbx_strand_id
1 'polypeptide(L)' 'PWFTALNAEQQGEATKKITSLLDKEGVAFDIDAYRAAPPGFRIWAGATVEQDDLRKLLPWLEWAYQQVANS' A
#
# COMPACT_ATOMS: atom_id res chain seq x y z
N PRO A 1 11.33 5.79 -10.88
CA PRO A 1 10.88 4.57 -10.16
C PRO A 1 9.96 3.75 -11.09
N TRP A 2 9.89 2.42 -10.98
CA TRP A 2 9.08 1.59 -11.89
C TRP A 2 7.60 2.00 -11.86
N PHE A 3 7.08 2.28 -10.66
CA PHE A 3 5.68 2.65 -10.45
C PHE A 3 5.26 3.93 -11.21
N THR A 4 6.13 4.95 -11.25
CA THR A 4 5.83 6.21 -11.96
C THR A 4 5.93 6.08 -13.47
N ALA A 5 6.50 4.99 -13.99
CA ALA A 5 6.54 4.70 -15.43
C ALA A 5 5.27 3.99 -15.93
N LEU A 6 4.43 3.50 -15.02
CA LEU A 6 3.14 2.87 -15.32
C LEU A 6 2.08 3.90 -15.68
N ASN A 7 1.09 3.49 -16.48
CA ASN A 7 -0.12 4.26 -16.69
C ASN A 7 -1.06 4.19 -15.46
N ALA A 8 -2.11 5.01 -15.42
CA ALA A 8 -2.99 5.10 -14.25
C ALA A 8 -3.71 3.79 -13.89
N GLU A 9 -4.08 2.99 -14.90
CA GLU A 9 -4.72 1.69 -14.70
C GLU A 9 -3.74 0.71 -14.06
N GLN A 10 -2.54 0.60 -14.61
CA GLN A 10 -1.46 -0.24 -14.10
C GLN A 10 -1.01 0.17 -12.69
N GLN A 11 -0.98 1.47 -12.39
CA GLN A 11 -0.73 1.95 -11.03
C GLN A 11 -1.83 1.51 -10.06
N GLY A 12 -3.09 1.57 -10.49
CA GLY A 12 -4.23 1.06 -9.71
C GLY A 12 -4.12 -0.44 -9.44
N GLU A 13 -3.77 -1.24 -10.43
CA GLU A 13 -3.53 -2.68 -10.26
C GLU A 13 -2.36 -2.97 -9.33
N ALA A 14 -1.24 -2.26 -9.49
CA ALA A 14 -0.07 -2.40 -8.63
C ALA A 14 -0.40 -2.06 -7.17
N THR A 15 -1.13 -0.97 -6.95
CA THR A 15 -1.58 -0.55 -5.62
C THR A 15 -2.47 -1.61 -4.97
N LYS A 16 -3.44 -2.17 -5.72
CA LYS A 16 -4.29 -3.28 -5.25
C LYS A 16 -3.51 -4.55 -4.92
N LYS A 17 -2.48 -4.88 -5.71
CA LYS A 17 -1.59 -6.02 -5.40
C LYS A 17 -0.84 -5.78 -4.09
N ILE A 18 -0.30 -4.58 -3.89
CA ILE A 18 0.41 -4.22 -2.65
C ILE A 18 -0.53 -4.33 -1.44
N THR A 19 -1.72 -3.74 -1.50
CA THR A 19 -2.69 -3.82 -0.38
C THR A 19 -3.14 -5.25 -0.12
N SER A 20 -3.33 -6.06 -1.16
CA SER A 20 -3.65 -7.49 -1.01
C SER A 20 -2.53 -8.31 -0.38
N LEU A 21 -1.25 -7.99 -0.65
CA LEU A 21 -0.12 -8.66 0.01
C LEU A 21 -0.11 -8.34 1.51
N LEU A 22 -0.27 -7.08 1.87
CA LEU A 22 -0.27 -6.64 3.27
C LEU A 22 -1.44 -7.20 4.07
N ASP A 23 -2.61 -7.33 3.44
CA ASP A 23 -3.79 -7.97 4.03
C ASP A 23 -3.53 -9.45 4.34
N LYS A 24 -2.94 -10.19 3.38
CA LYS A 24 -2.59 -11.62 3.55
C LYS A 24 -1.57 -11.86 4.66
N GLU A 25 -0.63 -10.96 4.84
CA GLU A 25 0.38 -11.02 5.91
C GLU A 25 -0.18 -10.54 7.27
N GLY A 26 -1.43 -10.07 7.30
CA GLY A 26 -2.07 -9.58 8.52
C GLY A 26 -1.50 -8.26 9.05
N VAL A 27 -0.85 -7.49 8.17
CA VAL A 27 -0.10 -6.27 8.54
C VAL A 27 -0.97 -5.02 8.49
N ALA A 28 -1.78 -4.89 7.43
CA ALA A 28 -2.64 -3.74 7.22
C ALA A 28 -3.89 -4.13 6.45
N PHE A 29 -5.04 -3.66 6.94
CA PHE A 29 -6.36 -3.98 6.40
C PHE A 29 -7.05 -2.71 5.92
N ASP A 30 -7.84 -2.80 4.84
CA ASP A 30 -8.64 -1.69 4.29
C ASP A 30 -7.87 -0.38 4.03
N ILE A 31 -6.62 -0.52 3.56
CA ILE A 31 -5.73 0.61 3.22
C ILE A 31 -5.74 1.01 1.75
N ASP A 32 -6.65 0.45 0.94
CA ASP A 32 -6.79 0.82 -0.48
C ASP A 32 -7.35 2.25 -0.61
N ALA A 33 -7.03 2.91 -1.71
CA ALA A 33 -7.57 4.22 -2.02
C ALA A 33 -9.05 4.13 -2.41
N TYR A 34 -9.76 5.25 -2.27
CA TYR A 34 -11.12 5.35 -2.80
C TYR A 34 -11.14 5.17 -4.32
N ARG A 35 -12.22 4.59 -4.87
CA ARG A 35 -12.34 4.32 -6.32
C ARG A 35 -12.05 5.52 -7.23
N ALA A 36 -12.41 6.73 -6.79
CA ALA A 36 -12.22 7.96 -7.56
C ALA A 36 -10.92 8.71 -7.20
N ALA A 37 -10.13 8.22 -6.24
CA ALA A 37 -8.87 8.82 -5.85
C ALA A 37 -7.74 8.38 -6.81
N PRO A 38 -6.66 9.17 -6.92
CA PRO A 38 -5.44 8.71 -7.58
C PRO A 38 -4.92 7.40 -6.96
N PRO A 39 -4.18 6.57 -7.72
CA PRO A 39 -3.53 5.38 -7.19
C PRO A 39 -2.65 5.70 -5.98
N GLY A 40 -2.87 4.99 -4.87
CA GLY A 40 -2.14 5.20 -3.63
C GLY A 40 -2.79 4.50 -2.44
N PHE A 41 -2.30 4.80 -1.24
CA PHE A 41 -2.77 4.18 0.00
C PHE A 41 -3.51 5.16 0.89
N ARG A 42 -4.44 4.65 1.69
CA ARG A 42 -5.14 5.39 2.73
C ARG A 42 -4.82 4.78 4.09
N ILE A 43 -4.04 5.50 4.90
CA ILE A 43 -3.63 5.06 6.24
C ILE A 43 -4.41 5.86 7.28
N TRP A 44 -5.09 5.18 8.20
CA TRP A 44 -5.74 5.81 9.35
C TRP A 44 -4.71 6.04 10.46
N ALA A 45 -4.57 7.29 10.89
CA ALA A 45 -3.70 7.70 12.00
C ALA A 45 -4.52 8.48 13.05
N GLY A 46 -5.63 7.90 13.49
CA GLY A 46 -6.52 8.48 14.50
C GLY A 46 -5.93 8.43 15.91
N ALA A 47 -6.69 8.92 16.90
CA ALA A 47 -6.22 9.06 18.29
C ALA A 47 -5.81 7.74 18.99
N THR A 48 -6.24 6.59 18.47
CA THR A 48 -5.93 5.26 19.01
C THR A 48 -4.78 4.56 18.28
N VAL A 49 -4.23 5.16 17.23
CA VAL A 49 -3.13 4.58 16.46
C VAL A 49 -1.81 5.03 17.08
N GLU A 50 -0.96 4.07 17.46
CA GLU A 50 0.35 4.39 18.00
C GLU A 50 1.34 4.73 16.89
N GLN A 51 2.26 5.65 17.17
CA GLN A 51 3.32 5.99 16.22
C GLN A 51 4.20 4.79 15.88
N ASP A 52 4.38 3.86 16.83
CA ASP A 52 5.19 2.67 16.63
C ASP A 52 4.56 1.72 15.61
N ASP A 53 3.23 1.62 15.56
CA ASP A 53 2.53 0.82 14.54
C ASP A 53 2.73 1.38 13.14
N LEU A 54 2.71 2.72 12.99
CA LEU A 54 3.03 3.36 11.72
C LEU A 54 4.49 3.10 11.32
N ARG A 55 5.42 3.11 12.27
CA ARG A 55 6.84 2.78 11.99
C ARG A 55 7.00 1.33 11.55
N LYS A 56 6.26 0.39 12.16
CA LYS A 56 6.25 -1.02 11.76
C LYS A 56 5.65 -1.22 10.37
N LEU A 57 4.67 -0.39 9.97
CA LEU A 57 4.05 -0.48 8.65
C LEU A 57 5.01 -0.10 7.50
N LEU A 58 5.88 0.90 7.69
CA LEU A 58 6.79 1.38 6.64
C LEU A 58 7.68 0.29 5.99
N PRO A 59 8.41 -0.57 6.72
CA PRO A 59 9.21 -1.63 6.11
C PRO A 59 8.36 -2.67 5.38
N TRP A 60 7.12 -2.91 5.81
CA TRP A 60 6.20 -3.80 5.11
C TRP A 60 5.70 -3.18 3.80
N LEU A 61 5.42 -1.87 3.76
CA LEU A 61 5.10 -1.16 2.53
C LEU A 61 6.26 -1.24 1.53
N GLU A 62 7.50 -1.06 1.99
CA GLU A 62 8.68 -1.21 1.15
C GLU A 62 8.80 -2.65 0.61
N TRP A 63 8.68 -3.65 1.49
CA TRP A 63 8.72 -5.06 1.07
C TRP A 63 7.66 -5.37 0.01
N ALA A 64 6.40 -4.99 0.24
CA ALA A 64 5.31 -5.27 -0.69
C ALA A 64 5.48 -4.51 -2.02
N TYR A 65 5.97 -3.28 -1.97
CA TYR A 65 6.34 -2.51 -3.16
C TYR A 65 7.40 -3.24 -4.00
N GLN A 66 8.44 -3.78 -3.37
CA GLN A 66 9.49 -4.55 -4.05
C GLN A 66 8.98 -5.90 -4.57
N GLN A 67 8.08 -6.58 -3.85
CA GLN A 67 7.48 -7.82 -4.34
C GLN A 67 6.73 -7.60 -5.65
N VAL A 68 5.93 -6.53 -5.75
CA VAL A 68 5.18 -6.20 -6.96
C VAL A 68 6.08 -5.66 -8.08
N ALA A 69 7.19 -4.98 -7.73
CA ALA A 69 8.18 -4.53 -8.71
C ALA A 69 8.88 -5.69 -9.44
N ASN A 70 9.09 -6.80 -8.74
CA ASN A 70 9.88 -7.94 -9.20
C ASN A 70 9.03 -9.09 -9.76
N SER A 71 7.70 -8.94 -9.76
CA SER A 71 6.71 -9.93 -10.25
C SER A 71 6.28 -9.64 -11.67
#